data_AF-A0A699QGF4-F1
#
_entry.id   AF-A0A699QGF4-F1
#
_cell.length_a   1.000
_cell.length_b   1.000
_cell.length_c   1.000
_cell.angle_alpha   90.00
_cell.angle_beta   90.00
_cell.angle_gamma   90.00
#
_symmetry.space_group_name_H-M   'P 1'
#
loop_
_entity.id
_entity.type
_entity.pdbx_description
1 polymer ?
#
loop_
_entity_poly.entity_id
_entity_poly.type
_entity_poly.pdbx_seq_one_letter_code
_entity_poly.pdbx_strand_id
1 'polypeptide(L)'
;VRDNEVPVVHSGASSVPTDAFMMIYDEMCKPHDQSDSYPSWSTVVKNSLTAELAIYKEHVELYEQRAKFELTEREQKINEQLRIVISDHNFKKETLKKDLHSIKLQLASTIKHNKSTVEEVSFLKKDFKQKENKCLADFLNIKTLKEKVKDKLIKQDQSLHTIHMLCKPRPNSNELKRVVIGYKNPLCLTRAKQAQHALYNGHEIIKENHIQAIVHNSEDTLEIAEITRKKMNEKMNDPKCVTRKVKIAPHDYSK
;
A
#
# COMPACT_ATOMS: atom_id res chain seq x y z
N VAL A 1 -32.69 -6.70 0.73
CA VAL A 1 -33.83 -7.01 1.61
C VAL A 1 -33.61 -6.31 2.94
N ARG A 2 -34.24 -5.14 3.09
CA ARG A 2 -34.54 -4.49 4.37
C ARG A 2 -35.82 -3.72 4.10
N ASP A 3 -36.91 -4.33 4.51
CA ASP A 3 -38.26 -3.80 4.34
C ASP A 3 -38.48 -2.76 5.44
N ASN A 4 -38.52 -1.48 5.05
CA ASN A 4 -38.93 -0.39 5.93
C ASN A 4 -40.44 -0.21 5.74
N GLU A 5 -41.21 -0.88 6.59
CA GLU A 5 -42.66 -0.78 6.63
C GLU A 5 -43.05 0.54 7.33
N VAL A 6 -43.60 1.47 6.55
CA VAL A 6 -44.13 2.75 7.03
C VAL A 6 -45.53 2.50 7.59
N PRO A 7 -45.87 2.99 8.80
CA PRO A 7 -47.22 2.79 9.33
C PRO A 7 -48.21 3.64 8.53
N VAL A 8 -49.14 2.96 7.85
CA VAL A 8 -50.29 3.58 7.21
C VAL A 8 -51.18 4.16 8.31
N VAL A 9 -51.18 5.49 8.43
CA VAL A 9 -52.13 6.21 9.27
C VAL A 9 -53.47 6.18 8.55
N HIS A 10 -54.35 5.29 8.99
CA HIS A 10 -55.75 5.30 8.56
C HIS A 10 -56.44 6.51 9.18
N SER A 11 -56.61 7.56 8.37
CA SER A 11 -57.47 8.69 8.68
C SER A 11 -58.90 8.20 8.84
N GLY A 12 -59.39 8.11 10.08
CA GLY A 12 -60.80 7.86 10.40
C GLY A 12 -61.65 9.08 10.03
N ALA A 13 -61.81 9.34 8.74
CA ALA A 13 -62.78 10.30 8.24
C ALA A 13 -64.16 9.64 8.34
N SER A 14 -64.89 9.94 9.41
CA SER A 14 -66.32 9.64 9.52
C SER A 14 -67.05 10.39 8.39
N SER A 15 -67.29 9.75 7.24
CA SER A 15 -68.14 10.31 6.21
C SER A 15 -69.58 10.29 6.71
N VAL A 16 -70.14 11.46 7.01
CA VAL A 16 -71.58 11.58 7.21
C VAL A 16 -72.25 11.25 5.87
N PRO A 17 -73.17 10.26 5.82
CA PRO A 17 -73.85 9.92 4.57
C PRO A 17 -74.62 11.16 4.08
N THR A 18 -74.37 11.57 2.85
CA THR A 18 -75.07 12.69 2.19
C THR A 18 -76.60 12.53 2.26
N ASP A 19 -77.09 11.29 2.30
CA ASP A 19 -78.50 10.94 2.51
C ASP A 19 -79.10 11.52 3.80
N ALA A 20 -78.34 11.57 4.90
CA ALA A 20 -78.84 12.11 6.16
C ALA A 20 -79.07 13.63 6.10
N PHE A 21 -78.28 14.35 5.28
CA PHE A 21 -78.48 15.77 5.03
C PHE A 21 -79.64 16.04 4.08
N MET A 22 -79.80 15.20 3.04
CA MET A 22 -80.91 15.33 2.09
C MET A 22 -82.27 15.05 2.74
N MET A 23 -82.34 14.08 3.66
CA MET A 23 -83.57 13.75 4.39
C MET A 23 -84.09 14.90 5.26
N ILE A 24 -83.19 15.65 5.91
CA ILE A 24 -83.59 16.80 6.74
C ILE A 24 -84.12 17.94 5.88
N TYR A 25 -83.57 18.13 4.68
CA TYR A 25 -84.00 19.18 3.76
C TYR A 25 -85.40 18.91 3.20
N ASP A 26 -85.70 17.65 2.83
CA ASP A 26 -87.02 17.24 2.36
C ASP A 26 -88.10 17.30 3.46
N GLU A 27 -87.74 17.01 4.72
CA GLU A 27 -88.68 17.08 5.84
C GLU A 27 -89.04 18.53 6.23
N MET A 28 -88.11 19.49 6.06
CA MET A 28 -88.36 20.92 6.26
C MET A 28 -89.11 21.59 5.09
N CYS A 29 -89.14 20.97 3.90
CA CYS A 29 -89.78 21.53 2.70
C CYS A 29 -91.23 21.07 2.50
N LYS A 30 -91.92 20.57 3.54
CA LYS A 30 -93.38 20.39 3.51
C LYS A 30 -94.07 21.76 3.52
N PRO A 31 -94.92 22.10 2.54
CA PRO A 31 -95.65 23.36 2.56
C PRO A 31 -96.70 23.32 3.68
N HIS A 32 -96.59 24.21 4.67
CA HIS A 32 -97.70 24.54 5.54
C HIS A 32 -98.60 25.55 4.82
N ASP A 33 -99.75 25.06 4.34
CA ASP A 33 -100.84 25.84 3.78
C ASP A 33 -101.52 26.68 4.88
N GLN A 34 -100.87 27.77 5.30
CA GLN A 34 -101.51 29.00 5.81
C GLN A 34 -100.42 29.97 6.28
N SER A 35 -100.07 30.94 5.43
CA SER A 35 -99.50 32.20 5.91
C SER A 35 -99.89 33.33 4.96
N ASP A 36 -100.65 34.29 5.49
CA ASP A 36 -100.96 35.54 4.82
C ASP A 36 -99.67 36.35 4.67
N SER A 37 -99.13 36.36 3.45
CA SER A 37 -97.85 36.97 3.12
C SER A 37 -97.96 38.49 2.98
N TYR A 38 -97.32 39.25 3.87
CA TYR A 38 -96.96 40.65 3.63
C TYR A 38 -95.84 40.71 2.56
N PRO A 39 -96.08 41.26 1.36
CA PRO A 39 -95.13 41.18 0.24
C PRO A 39 -93.76 41.83 0.52
N SER A 40 -93.71 42.85 1.39
CA SER A 40 -92.52 43.70 1.57
C SER A 40 -91.38 43.05 2.38
N TRP A 41 -91.70 42.20 3.37
CA TRP A 41 -90.67 41.49 4.15
C TRP A 41 -89.98 40.38 3.34
N SER A 42 -90.72 39.71 2.44
CA SER A 42 -90.16 38.65 1.59
C SER A 42 -89.12 39.17 0.59
N THR A 43 -89.26 40.42 0.13
CA THR A 43 -88.34 41.05 -0.81
C THR A 43 -87.01 41.42 -0.15
N VAL A 44 -87.07 41.94 1.09
CA VAL A 44 -85.86 42.31 1.86
C VAL A 44 -85.01 41.06 2.17
N VAL A 45 -85.64 39.97 2.59
CA VAL A 45 -84.96 38.70 2.87
C VAL A 45 -84.33 38.10 1.60
N LYS A 46 -85.06 38.10 0.47
CA LYS A 46 -84.53 37.64 -0.83
C LYS A 46 -83.32 38.43 -1.29
N ASN A 47 -83.35 39.76 -1.14
CA ASN A 47 -82.21 40.62 -1.51
C ASN A 47 -81.00 40.35 -0.62
N SER A 48 -81.20 40.15 0.68
CA SER A 48 -80.13 39.77 1.62
C SER A 48 -79.49 38.43 1.24
N LEU A 49 -80.30 37.41 0.97
CA LEU A 49 -79.83 36.08 0.58
C LEU A 49 -79.05 36.12 -0.74
N THR A 50 -79.51 36.95 -1.69
CA THR A 50 -78.84 37.13 -2.99
C THR A 50 -77.48 37.80 -2.82
N ALA A 51 -77.38 38.79 -1.92
CA ALA A 51 -76.13 39.45 -1.59
C ALA A 51 -75.14 38.50 -0.89
N GLU A 52 -75.60 37.71 0.08
CA GLU A 52 -74.77 36.68 0.73
C GLU A 52 -74.27 35.62 -0.24
N LEU A 53 -75.12 35.17 -1.17
CA LEU A 53 -74.75 34.20 -2.20
C LEU A 53 -73.72 34.78 -3.18
N ALA A 54 -73.77 36.07 -3.48
CA ALA A 54 -72.75 36.74 -4.27
C ALA A 54 -71.40 36.80 -3.54
N ILE A 55 -71.41 37.14 -2.24
CA ILE A 55 -70.20 37.15 -1.40
C ILE A 55 -69.58 35.74 -1.32
N TYR A 56 -70.41 34.71 -1.13
CA TYR A 56 -69.93 33.33 -1.06
C TYR A 56 -69.27 32.89 -2.37
N LYS A 57 -69.85 33.25 -3.53
CA LYS A 57 -69.23 32.97 -4.84
C LYS A 57 -67.87 33.62 -4.99
N GLU A 58 -67.75 34.89 -4.60
CA GLU A 58 -66.46 35.60 -4.64
C GLU A 58 -65.42 34.95 -3.71
N HIS A 59 -65.83 34.52 -2.51
CA HIS A 59 -64.95 33.78 -1.61
C HIS A 59 -64.47 32.46 -2.21
N VAL A 60 -65.36 31.69 -2.86
CA VAL A 60 -65.00 30.44 -3.55
C VAL A 60 -63.97 30.71 -4.63
N GLU A 61 -64.19 31.72 -5.47
CA GLU A 61 -63.23 32.12 -6.51
C GLU A 61 -61.86 32.50 -5.92
N LEU A 62 -61.84 33.26 -4.82
CA LEU A 62 -60.60 33.62 -4.12
C LEU A 62 -59.87 32.38 -3.56
N TYR A 63 -60.60 31.41 -3.00
CA TYR A 63 -59.98 30.16 -2.52
C TYR A 63 -59.39 29.34 -3.66
N GLU A 64 -60.07 29.25 -4.80
CA GLU A 64 -59.53 28.58 -5.99
C GLU A 64 -58.26 29.26 -6.51
N GLN A 65 -58.22 30.59 -6.54
CA GLN A 65 -57.03 31.35 -6.96
C GLN A 65 -55.87 31.16 -5.97
N ARG A 66 -56.14 31.21 -4.66
CA ARG A 66 -55.13 30.93 -3.64
C ARG A 66 -54.57 29.52 -3.79
N ALA A 67 -55.42 28.52 -3.98
CA ALA A 67 -54.99 27.14 -4.16
C ALA A 67 -54.08 26.96 -5.39
N LYS A 68 -54.42 27.62 -6.52
CA LYS A 68 -53.57 27.63 -7.73
C LYS A 68 -52.21 28.25 -7.47
N PHE A 69 -52.16 29.37 -6.75
CA PHE A 69 -50.90 30.04 -6.40
C PHE A 69 -50.02 29.19 -5.48
N GLU A 70 -50.59 28.60 -4.43
CA GLU A 70 -49.83 27.71 -3.54
C GLU A 70 -49.30 26.48 -4.29
N LEU A 71 -50.06 25.96 -5.25
CA LEU A 71 -49.65 24.81 -6.05
C LEU A 71 -48.47 25.17 -6.97
N THR A 72 -48.50 26.32 -7.63
CA THR A 72 -47.39 26.79 -8.47
C THR A 72 -46.14 27.12 -7.64
N GLU A 73 -46.28 27.69 -6.45
CA GLU A 73 -45.14 27.92 -5.55
C GLU A 73 -44.49 26.58 -5.11
N ARG A 74 -45.31 25.59 -4.73
CA ARG A 74 -44.81 24.25 -4.39
C ARG A 74 -44.14 23.58 -5.58
N GLU A 75 -44.72 23.69 -6.77
CA GLU A 75 -44.14 23.16 -8.01
C GLU A 75 -42.78 23.80 -8.33
N GLN A 76 -42.66 25.12 -8.23
CA GLN A 76 -41.40 25.84 -8.42
C GLN A 76 -40.33 25.38 -7.43
N LYS A 77 -40.70 25.21 -6.15
CA LYS A 77 -39.78 24.73 -5.11
C LYS A 77 -39.29 23.32 -5.39
N ILE A 78 -40.17 22.41 -5.82
CA ILE A 78 -39.81 21.04 -6.22
C ILE A 78 -38.87 21.06 -7.42
N ASN A 79 -39.18 21.88 -8.44
CA ASN A 79 -38.36 21.99 -9.64
C ASN A 79 -36.95 22.51 -9.34
N GLU A 80 -36.82 23.50 -8.44
CA GLU A 80 -35.50 24.01 -8.03
C GLU A 80 -34.70 22.96 -7.24
N GLN A 81 -35.34 22.26 -6.31
CA GLN A 81 -34.69 21.15 -5.60
C GLN A 81 -34.22 20.05 -6.56
N LEU A 82 -35.07 19.68 -7.52
CA LEU A 82 -34.74 18.67 -8.52
C LEU A 82 -33.54 19.12 -9.38
N ARG A 83 -33.49 20.39 -9.79
CA ARG A 83 -32.37 20.97 -10.52
C ARG A 83 -31.05 20.85 -9.75
N ILE A 84 -31.06 21.16 -8.45
CA ILE A 84 -29.88 21.05 -7.58
C ILE A 84 -29.41 19.60 -7.51
N VAL A 85 -30.34 18.66 -7.28
CA VAL A 85 -30.02 17.22 -7.20
C VAL A 85 -29.44 16.70 -8.53
N ILE A 86 -30.02 17.07 -9.67
CA ILE A 86 -29.54 16.68 -10.99
C ILE A 86 -28.12 17.22 -11.22
N SER A 87 -27.87 18.48 -10.88
CA SER A 87 -26.55 19.11 -11.01
C SER A 87 -25.50 18.43 -10.15
N ASP A 88 -25.79 18.17 -8.87
CA ASP A 88 -24.88 17.46 -7.96
C ASP A 88 -24.58 16.04 -8.45
N HIS A 89 -25.61 15.32 -8.91
CA HIS A 89 -25.44 14.00 -9.50
C HIS A 89 -24.55 14.03 -10.75
N ASN A 90 -24.76 14.99 -11.65
CA ASN A 90 -23.94 15.14 -12.86
C ASN A 90 -22.48 15.50 -12.53
N PHE A 91 -22.26 16.36 -11.53
CA PHE A 91 -20.92 16.70 -11.05
C PHE A 91 -20.19 15.47 -10.49
N LYS A 92 -20.86 14.68 -9.64
CA LYS A 92 -20.31 13.42 -9.11
C LYS A 92 -20.00 12.43 -10.23
N LYS A 93 -20.89 12.28 -11.20
CA LYS A 93 -20.70 11.42 -12.37
C LYS A 93 -19.46 11.80 -13.17
N GLU A 94 -19.26 13.08 -13.47
CA GLU A 94 -18.08 13.53 -14.21
C GLU A 94 -16.79 13.40 -13.40
N THR A 95 -16.84 13.61 -12.08
CA THR A 95 -15.70 13.34 -11.19
C THR A 95 -15.28 11.88 -11.25
N LEU A 96 -16.23 10.95 -11.06
CA LEU A 96 -15.96 9.51 -11.14
C LEU A 96 -15.40 9.09 -12.50
N LYS A 97 -15.88 9.70 -13.59
CA LYS A 97 -15.37 9.45 -14.94
C LYS A 97 -13.91 9.87 -15.11
N LYS A 98 -13.51 11.02 -14.53
CA LYS A 98 -12.11 11.47 -14.51
C LYS A 98 -11.23 10.53 -13.69
N ASP A 99 -11.70 10.12 -12.51
CA ASP A 99 -10.96 9.19 -11.64
C ASP A 99 -10.74 7.84 -12.32
N LEU A 100 -11.79 7.31 -12.96
CA LEU A 100 -11.71 6.07 -13.73
C LEU A 100 -10.67 6.17 -14.86
N HIS A 101 -10.62 7.30 -15.56
CA HIS A 101 -9.64 7.53 -16.61
C HIS A 101 -8.20 7.57 -16.06
N SER A 102 -8.00 8.24 -14.92
CA SER A 102 -6.70 8.28 -14.22
C SER A 102 -6.24 6.88 -13.83
N ILE A 103 -7.12 6.09 -13.19
CA ILE A 103 -6.83 4.71 -12.78
C ILE A 103 -6.50 3.84 -14.01
N LYS A 104 -7.23 4.00 -15.12
CA LYS A 104 -6.95 3.27 -16.36
C LYS A 104 -5.54 3.57 -16.89
N LEU A 105 -5.10 4.82 -16.82
CA LEU A 105 -3.75 5.23 -17.25
C LEU A 105 -2.66 4.67 -16.32
N GLN A 106 -2.88 4.73 -15.00
CA GLN A 106 -1.96 4.13 -14.01
C GLN A 106 -1.84 2.62 -14.20
N LEU A 107 -2.95 1.93 -14.46
CA LEU A 107 -2.97 0.49 -14.71
C LEU A 107 -2.18 0.14 -15.97
N ALA A 108 -2.35 0.89 -17.07
CA ALA A 108 -1.58 0.67 -18.30
C ALA A 108 -0.07 0.84 -18.07
N SER A 109 0.33 1.87 -17.32
CA SER A 109 1.74 2.09 -16.94
C SER A 109 2.29 0.93 -16.09
N THR A 110 1.52 0.50 -15.09
CA THR A 110 1.89 -0.61 -14.19
C THR A 110 2.04 -1.93 -14.96
N ILE A 111 1.13 -2.23 -15.90
CA ILE A 111 1.23 -3.41 -16.77
C ILE A 111 2.51 -3.36 -17.60
N LYS A 112 2.82 -2.20 -18.20
CA LYS A 112 4.05 -2.02 -19.00
C LYS A 112 5.30 -2.23 -18.15
N HIS A 113 5.35 -1.63 -16.96
CA HIS A 113 6.46 -1.80 -16.02
C HIS A 113 6.65 -3.28 -15.64
N ASN A 114 5.58 -3.95 -15.20
CA ASN A 114 5.64 -5.35 -14.79
C ASN A 114 6.09 -6.26 -15.93
N LYS A 115 5.67 -5.97 -17.17
CA LYS A 115 6.17 -6.69 -18.35
C LYS A 115 7.69 -6.55 -18.49
N SER A 116 8.23 -5.33 -18.37
CA SER A 116 9.69 -5.09 -18.39
C SER A 116 10.40 -5.85 -17.28
N THR A 117 9.90 -5.78 -16.05
CA THR A 117 10.48 -6.49 -14.91
C THR A 117 10.54 -8.00 -15.13
N VAL A 118 9.49 -8.60 -15.72
CA VAL A 118 9.48 -10.03 -16.04
C VAL A 118 10.53 -10.37 -17.08
N GLU A 119 10.67 -9.55 -18.12
CA GLU A 119 11.70 -9.71 -19.15
C GLU A 119 13.11 -9.64 -18.54
N GLU A 120 13.38 -8.64 -17.70
CA GLU A 120 14.65 -8.45 -16.98
C GLU A 120 14.98 -9.64 -16.06
N VAL A 121 14.01 -10.10 -15.26
CA VAL A 121 14.19 -11.28 -14.39
C VAL A 121 14.50 -12.53 -15.21
N SER A 122 13.85 -12.69 -16.37
CA SER A 122 14.11 -13.83 -17.26
C SER A 122 15.53 -13.80 -17.83
N PHE A 123 16.04 -12.61 -18.17
CA PHE A 123 17.40 -12.40 -18.64
C PHE A 123 18.41 -12.71 -17.53
N LEU A 124 18.21 -12.15 -16.33
CA LEU A 124 19.10 -12.36 -15.18
C LEU A 124 19.16 -13.84 -14.78
N LYS A 125 18.05 -14.57 -14.86
CA LYS A 125 18.02 -16.02 -14.61
C LYS A 125 18.90 -16.79 -15.58
N LYS A 126 18.92 -16.40 -16.86
CA LYS A 126 19.79 -17.02 -17.88
C LYS A 126 21.27 -16.70 -17.63
N ASP A 127 21.59 -15.44 -17.37
CA ASP A 127 22.97 -15.00 -17.05
C ASP A 127 23.50 -15.70 -15.79
N PHE A 128 22.69 -15.79 -14.73
CA PHE A 128 23.06 -16.51 -13.52
C PHE A 128 23.35 -17.99 -13.81
N LYS A 129 22.51 -18.66 -14.60
CA LYS A 129 22.73 -20.07 -14.96
C LYS A 129 24.02 -20.26 -15.75
N GLN A 130 24.33 -19.34 -16.67
CA GLN A 130 25.57 -19.36 -17.42
C GLN A 130 26.80 -19.20 -16.51
N LYS A 131 26.76 -18.24 -15.58
CA LYS A 131 27.85 -18.00 -14.61
C LYS A 131 28.04 -19.17 -13.65
N GLU A 132 26.95 -19.77 -13.18
CA GLU A 132 26.97 -20.98 -12.34
C GLU A 132 27.66 -22.13 -13.08
N ASN A 133 27.27 -22.41 -14.33
CA ASN A 133 27.87 -23.47 -15.13
C ASN A 133 29.38 -23.23 -15.37
N LYS A 134 29.78 -21.98 -15.64
CA LYS A 134 31.20 -21.62 -15.80
C LYS A 134 31.99 -21.88 -14.51
N CYS A 135 31.46 -21.47 -13.37
CA CYS A 135 32.10 -21.69 -12.06
C CYS A 135 32.26 -23.19 -11.74
N LEU A 136 31.24 -24.00 -12.06
CA LEU A 136 31.31 -25.46 -11.90
C LEU A 136 32.40 -26.09 -12.78
N ALA A 137 32.54 -25.63 -14.03
CA ALA A 137 33.59 -26.09 -14.93
C ALA A 137 34.99 -25.73 -14.38
N ASP A 138 35.18 -24.50 -13.91
CA ASP A 138 36.44 -24.04 -13.32
C ASP A 138 36.79 -24.84 -12.04
N PHE A 139 35.79 -25.15 -11.20
CA PHE A 139 35.97 -25.98 -10.02
C PHE A 139 36.42 -27.41 -10.38
N LEU A 140 35.83 -28.02 -11.40
CA LEU A 140 36.25 -29.33 -11.91
C LEU A 140 37.69 -29.29 -12.43
N ASN A 141 38.05 -28.26 -13.20
CA ASN A 141 39.41 -28.07 -13.69
C ASN A 141 40.42 -27.99 -12.53
N ILE A 142 40.14 -27.19 -11.51
CA ILE A 142 41.00 -27.08 -10.31
C ILE A 142 41.11 -28.42 -9.58
N LYS A 143 40.01 -29.17 -9.44
CA LYS A 143 40.02 -30.50 -8.81
C LYS A 143 40.95 -31.46 -9.57
N THR A 144 40.89 -31.47 -10.90
CA THR A 144 41.79 -32.31 -11.71
C THR A 144 43.26 -31.87 -11.61
N LEU A 145 43.51 -30.56 -11.55
CA LEU A 145 44.86 -30.02 -11.38
C LEU A 145 45.44 -30.39 -10.01
N LYS A 146 44.64 -30.28 -8.95
CA LYS A 146 45.02 -30.68 -7.59
C LYS A 146 45.47 -32.14 -7.55
N GLU A 147 44.73 -33.05 -8.17
CA GLU A 147 45.11 -34.47 -8.19
C GLU A 147 46.43 -34.70 -8.94
N LYS A 148 46.59 -34.07 -10.11
CA LYS A 148 47.86 -34.12 -10.87
C LYS A 148 49.06 -33.59 -10.08
N VAL A 149 48.88 -32.52 -9.30
CA VAL A 149 49.94 -31.95 -8.46
C VAL A 149 50.27 -32.90 -7.30
N LYS A 150 49.26 -33.49 -6.67
CA LYS A 150 49.43 -34.46 -5.60
C LYS A 150 50.20 -35.70 -6.08
N ASP A 151 49.87 -36.25 -7.25
CA ASP A 151 50.58 -37.37 -7.84
C ASP A 151 52.06 -37.06 -8.10
N LYS A 152 52.36 -35.86 -8.61
CA LYS A 152 53.74 -35.40 -8.82
C LYS A 152 54.50 -35.25 -7.51
N LEU A 153 53.85 -34.70 -6.48
CA LEU A 153 54.45 -34.52 -5.16
C LEU A 153 54.80 -35.88 -4.53
N ILE A 154 53.89 -36.86 -4.60
CA ILE A 154 54.15 -38.24 -4.11
C ILE A 154 55.36 -38.84 -4.83
N LYS A 155 55.45 -38.70 -6.15
CA LYS A 155 56.61 -39.20 -6.94
C LYS A 155 57.92 -38.50 -6.57
N GLN A 156 57.89 -37.20 -6.31
CA GLN A 156 59.07 -36.44 -5.85
C GLN A 156 59.48 -36.83 -4.42
N ASP A 157 58.54 -37.06 -3.53
CA ASP A 157 58.82 -37.44 -2.15
C ASP A 157 59.43 -38.85 -2.08
N GLN A 158 58.92 -39.79 -2.88
CA GLN A 158 59.51 -41.12 -3.04
C GLN A 158 60.93 -41.06 -3.60
N SER A 159 61.19 -40.19 -4.60
CA SER A 159 62.55 -40.04 -5.13
C SER A 159 63.48 -39.40 -4.10
N LEU A 160 63.03 -38.44 -3.30
CA LEU A 160 63.79 -37.88 -2.19
C LEU A 160 64.10 -38.92 -1.11
N HIS A 161 63.12 -39.73 -0.71
CA HIS A 161 63.32 -40.81 0.25
C HIS A 161 64.32 -41.85 -0.28
N THR A 162 64.20 -42.22 -1.56
CA THR A 162 65.13 -43.13 -2.23
C THR A 162 66.53 -42.55 -2.33
N ILE A 163 66.68 -41.26 -2.67
CA ILE A 163 67.97 -40.56 -2.67
C ILE A 163 68.54 -40.52 -1.24
N HIS A 164 67.73 -40.23 -0.22
CA HIS A 164 68.16 -40.25 1.18
C HIS A 164 68.60 -41.65 1.64
N MET A 165 67.96 -42.72 1.17
CA MET A 165 68.40 -44.09 1.47
C MET A 165 69.66 -44.50 0.69
N LEU A 166 69.79 -44.09 -0.58
CA LEU A 166 70.97 -44.36 -1.41
C LEU A 166 72.19 -43.54 -0.97
N CYS A 167 71.96 -42.32 -0.49
CA CYS A 167 72.95 -41.52 0.20
C CYS A 167 73.02 -41.98 1.66
N LYS A 168 73.81 -43.01 1.97
CA LYS A 168 74.25 -43.24 3.36
C LYS A 168 74.67 -41.88 3.95
N PRO A 169 74.18 -41.46 5.14
CA PRO A 169 74.76 -40.32 5.81
C PRO A 169 76.19 -40.73 6.11
N ARG A 170 77.14 -40.25 5.29
CA ARG A 170 78.54 -40.47 5.55
C ARG A 170 78.81 -39.83 6.93
N PRO A 171 79.42 -40.54 7.89
CA PRO A 171 79.96 -39.91 9.07
C PRO A 171 81.22 -39.17 8.63
N ASN A 172 81.04 -38.02 7.97
CA ASN A 172 82.14 -37.16 7.62
C ASN A 172 82.57 -36.46 8.92
N SER A 173 83.48 -37.09 9.64
CA SER A 173 84.35 -36.43 10.60
C SER A 173 85.00 -35.25 9.89
N ASN A 174 84.58 -34.03 10.22
CA ASN A 174 85.37 -32.82 10.13
C ASN A 174 84.60 -31.69 10.82
N GLU A 175 84.84 -31.54 12.13
CA GLU A 175 84.36 -30.43 12.96
C GLU A 175 84.68 -29.04 12.37
N LEU A 176 85.69 -28.95 11.49
CA LEU A 176 86.07 -27.70 10.82
C LEU A 176 85.02 -27.15 9.83
N LYS A 177 84.05 -27.94 9.38
CA LYS A 177 82.99 -27.48 8.45
C LYS A 177 81.69 -27.00 9.10
N ARG A 178 81.56 -27.02 10.45
CA ARG A 178 80.41 -26.39 11.12
C ARG A 178 80.47 -24.85 11.11
N VAL A 179 81.65 -24.27 10.91
CA VAL A 179 81.84 -22.80 10.87
C VAL A 179 81.24 -22.17 9.60
N VAL A 180 81.09 -22.92 8.50
CA VAL A 180 80.66 -22.34 7.21
C VAL A 180 79.12 -22.27 7.06
N ILE A 181 78.37 -23.14 7.73
CA ILE A 181 76.88 -23.08 7.73
C ILE A 181 76.37 -22.08 8.77
N GLY A 182 77.23 -21.65 9.70
CA GLY A 182 76.99 -20.56 10.64
C GLY A 182 77.24 -19.17 10.05
N TYR A 183 77.15 -18.98 8.73
CA TYR A 183 77.06 -17.63 8.18
C TYR A 183 75.73 -17.03 8.68
N LYS A 184 75.81 -16.26 9.77
CA LYS A 184 75.06 -15.02 9.88
C LYS A 184 75.22 -14.33 8.54
N ASN A 185 74.29 -14.53 7.61
CA ASN A 185 74.24 -13.73 6.40
C ASN A 185 73.70 -12.36 6.84
N PRO A 186 74.57 -11.38 7.14
CA PRO A 186 74.14 -10.14 7.77
C PRO A 186 73.27 -9.37 6.77
N LEU A 187 73.53 -9.56 5.47
CA LEU A 187 72.78 -8.94 4.38
C LEU A 187 71.32 -9.42 4.31
N CYS A 188 71.03 -10.70 4.60
CA CYS A 188 69.64 -11.18 4.62
C CYS A 188 68.85 -10.62 5.80
N LEU A 189 69.45 -10.53 6.99
CA LEU A 189 68.81 -9.92 8.16
C LEU A 189 68.63 -8.40 7.98
N THR A 190 69.61 -7.70 7.41
CA THR A 190 69.52 -6.27 7.14
C THR A 190 68.52 -5.97 6.02
N ARG A 191 68.48 -6.77 4.95
CA ARG A 191 67.44 -6.66 3.92
C ARG A 191 66.07 -7.06 4.42
N ALA A 192 65.94 -8.07 5.26
CA ALA A 192 64.65 -8.43 5.87
C ALA A 192 64.16 -7.34 6.84
N LYS A 193 65.06 -6.70 7.61
CA LYS A 193 64.73 -5.53 8.44
C LYS A 193 64.39 -4.28 7.62
N GLN A 194 65.09 -4.03 6.50
CA GLN A 194 64.76 -2.93 5.57
C GLN A 194 63.49 -3.20 4.73
N ALA A 195 63.18 -4.48 4.47
CA ALA A 195 61.99 -4.92 3.72
C ALA A 195 60.78 -5.20 4.61
N GLN A 196 60.90 -5.13 5.94
CA GLN A 196 59.71 -4.98 6.77
C GLN A 196 59.05 -3.67 6.37
N HIS A 197 57.79 -3.75 5.93
CA HIS A 197 56.95 -2.58 5.82
C HIS A 197 56.84 -1.99 7.23
N ALA A 198 57.62 -0.94 7.52
CA ALA A 198 57.56 -0.19 8.77
C ALA A 198 56.24 0.59 8.81
N LEU A 199 55.13 -0.12 8.98
CA LEU A 199 53.82 0.48 9.18
C LEU A 199 53.64 0.93 10.63
N TYR A 200 54.44 0.45 11.59
CA TYR A 200 54.29 0.85 12.98
C TYR A 200 55.57 0.60 13.77
N ASN A 201 56.12 1.63 14.41
CA ASN A 201 57.32 1.55 15.26
C ASN A 201 56.96 1.46 16.76
N GLY A 202 55.79 0.90 17.09
CA GLY A 202 55.34 0.81 18.49
C GLY A 202 54.91 2.13 19.14
N HIS A 203 55.22 3.28 18.54
CA HIS A 203 54.78 4.60 19.00
C HIS A 203 53.94 5.32 17.94
N GLU A 204 54.30 5.28 16.65
CA GLU A 204 53.54 5.90 15.54
C GLU A 204 53.67 5.11 14.22
N ILE A 205 52.71 5.33 13.30
CA ILE A 205 52.67 4.77 11.94
C ILE A 205 53.52 5.65 11.02
N ILE A 206 54.71 5.20 10.65
CA ILE A 206 55.69 5.98 9.88
C ILE A 206 55.55 5.66 8.37
N LYS A 207 54.43 6.07 7.76
CA LYS A 207 54.38 6.24 6.29
C LYS A 207 53.20 7.12 5.85
N GLU A 208 53.52 8.33 5.41
CA GLU A 208 52.57 9.38 4.99
C GLU A 208 52.03 9.18 3.56
N ASN A 209 52.61 8.27 2.76
CA ASN A 209 52.27 8.06 1.35
C ASN A 209 51.38 6.84 1.07
N HIS A 210 50.61 6.36 2.05
CA HIS A 210 49.56 5.38 1.75
C HIS A 210 48.41 6.11 1.07
N ILE A 211 47.99 5.64 -0.11
CA ILE A 211 46.71 6.05 -0.70
C ILE A 211 45.67 5.79 0.40
N GLN A 212 45.08 6.87 0.91
CA GLN A 212 44.02 6.81 1.89
C GLN A 212 42.97 5.87 1.30
N ALA A 213 42.79 4.70 1.90
CA ALA A 213 41.66 3.87 1.53
C ALA A 213 40.44 4.78 1.67
N ILE A 214 39.62 4.87 0.62
CA ILE A 214 38.35 5.58 0.68
C ILE A 214 37.51 4.79 1.69
N VAL A 215 37.69 5.13 2.96
CA VAL A 215 36.82 4.72 4.04
C VAL A 215 35.56 5.50 3.76
N HIS A 216 34.55 4.80 3.26
CA HIS A 216 33.20 5.34 3.23
C HIS A 216 32.92 5.89 4.63
N ASN A 217 32.61 7.19 4.67
CA ASN A 217 32.09 7.92 5.81
C ASN A 217 31.34 6.99 6.79
N SER A 218 31.75 7.02 8.06
CA SER A 218 31.19 6.20 9.13
C SER A 218 29.66 6.30 9.24
N GLU A 219 29.09 7.40 8.76
CA GLU A 219 27.65 7.66 8.67
C GLU A 219 26.92 6.65 7.77
N ASP A 220 27.36 6.45 6.52
CA ASP A 220 26.71 5.52 5.57
C ASP A 220 26.80 4.07 6.08
N THR A 221 27.92 3.73 6.72
CA THR A 221 28.09 2.40 7.33
C THR A 221 27.19 2.22 8.56
N LEU A 222 27.03 3.25 9.38
CA LEU A 222 26.10 3.26 10.52
C LEU A 222 24.65 3.16 10.04
N GLU A 223 24.26 3.87 8.99
CA GLU A 223 22.92 3.84 8.43
C GLU A 223 22.58 2.44 7.88
N ILE A 224 23.51 1.79 7.15
CA ILE A 224 23.33 0.41 6.67
C ILE A 224 23.22 -0.58 7.84
N ALA A 225 24.01 -0.40 8.89
CA ALA A 225 23.93 -1.24 10.09
C ALA A 225 22.59 -1.07 10.82
N GLU A 226 22.09 0.16 10.95
CA GLU A 226 20.79 0.48 11.53
C GLU A 226 19.62 -0.12 10.74
N ILE A 227 19.66 0.02 9.40
CA ILE A 227 18.65 -0.56 8.50
C ILE A 227 18.63 -2.08 8.64
N THR A 228 19.80 -2.71 8.69
CA THR A 228 19.91 -4.17 8.84
C THR A 228 19.37 -4.65 10.18
N ARG A 229 19.66 -3.92 11.26
CA ARG A 229 19.14 -4.18 12.62
C ARG A 229 17.62 -4.09 12.68
N LYS A 230 17.01 -3.04 12.11
CA LYS A 230 15.55 -2.88 12.03
C LYS A 230 14.90 -4.05 11.26
N LYS A 231 15.46 -4.41 10.11
CA LYS A 231 14.98 -5.50 9.26
C LYS A 231 15.06 -6.87 9.94
N MET A 232 16.05 -7.10 10.81
CA MET A 232 16.14 -8.31 11.63
C MET A 232 15.04 -8.36 12.70
N ASN A 233 14.78 -7.24 13.38
CA ASN A 233 13.74 -7.16 14.41
C ASN A 233 12.33 -7.37 13.84
N GLU A 234 12.04 -6.82 12.65
CA GLU A 234 10.78 -7.08 11.96
C GLU A 234 10.57 -8.57 11.65
N LYS A 235 11.63 -9.27 11.23
CA LYS A 235 11.59 -10.72 10.99
C LYS A 235 11.40 -11.54 12.27
N MET A 236 11.84 -11.02 13.43
CA MET A 236 11.57 -11.67 14.72
C MET A 236 10.09 -11.58 15.12
N ASN A 237 9.38 -10.55 14.65
CA ASN A 237 7.95 -10.37 14.90
C ASN A 237 7.07 -11.17 13.90
N ASP A 238 7.65 -11.85 12.91
CA ASP A 238 6.92 -12.73 12.00
C ASP A 238 6.31 -13.91 12.78
N PRO A 239 4.98 -14.15 12.71
CA PRO A 239 4.32 -15.26 13.40
C PRO A 239 4.92 -16.65 13.11
N LYS A 240 5.57 -16.84 11.95
CA LYS A 240 6.32 -18.07 11.62
C LYS A 240 7.63 -18.23 12.42
N CYS A 241 8.28 -17.14 12.81
CA CYS A 241 9.50 -17.16 13.62
C CYS A 241 9.19 -17.27 15.12
N VAL A 242 8.11 -16.61 15.58
CA VAL A 242 7.62 -16.69 16.97
C VAL A 242 7.20 -18.12 17.33
N THR A 243 6.50 -18.82 16.44
CA THR A 243 6.10 -20.22 16.63
C THR A 243 7.28 -21.20 16.73
N ARG A 244 8.43 -20.86 16.12
CA ARG A 244 9.65 -21.68 16.14
C ARG A 244 10.60 -21.35 17.30
N LYS A 245 10.26 -20.40 18.18
CA LYS A 245 11.07 -19.97 19.36
C LYS A 245 12.55 -19.67 19.04
N VAL A 246 12.83 -19.12 17.86
CA VAL A 246 14.21 -18.79 17.45
C VAL A 246 14.68 -17.55 18.22
N LYS A 247 15.61 -17.73 19.17
CA LYS A 247 16.29 -16.63 19.87
C LYS A 247 17.63 -16.36 19.19
N ILE A 248 17.75 -15.23 18.51
CA ILE A 248 19.04 -14.73 18.00
C ILE A 248 19.36 -13.49 18.83
N ALA A 249 20.28 -13.63 19.77
CA ALA A 249 20.82 -12.48 20.50
C ALA A 249 21.97 -11.86 19.67
N PRO A 250 22.06 -10.53 19.57
CA PRO A 250 23.23 -9.88 18.98
C PRO A 250 24.49 -10.30 19.74
N HIS A 251 25.58 -10.52 19.02
CA HIS A 251 26.86 -10.81 19.65
C HIS A 251 27.41 -9.52 20.28
N ASP A 252 27.72 -9.56 21.58
CA ASP A 252 28.29 -8.42 22.30
C ASP A 252 29.79 -8.36 22.02
N TYR A 253 30.21 -7.29 21.33
CA TYR A 253 31.60 -7.04 20.95
C TYR A 253 32.34 -6.15 21.96
N SER A 254 31.75 -5.85 23.13
CA SER A 254 32.30 -4.92 24.12
C SER A 254 33.42 -5.50 25.01
N LYS A 255 34.24 -6.45 24.50
CA LYS A 255 35.35 -7.09 25.24
C LYS A 255 36.72 -6.66 24.76
#